data_AF-A0A1B6LJ99-F1
#
_entry.id   AF-A0A1B6LJ99-F1
#
_cell.length_a   1.000
_cell.length_b   1.000
_cell.length_c   1.000
_cell.angle_alpha   90.00
_cell.angle_beta   90.00
_cell.angle_gamma   90.00
#
_symmetry.space_group_name_H-M   'P 1'
#
loop_
_entity.id
_entity.type
_entity.pdbx_description
1 polymer ?
#
loop_
_entity_poly.entity_id
_entity_poly.type
_entity_poly.pdbx_seq_one_letter_code
_entity_poly.pdbx_strand_id
1 'polypeptide(L)'
;SSWALIEDPVYFAVRLARQVNCSVPEDLLRDNEDIVDCLRDVPLHELLKADISAPSYLSAFGPSVDGVVIRTDFREELLINYLPDFPGLTGTSVFNYKRGENLFGRNKYDLMLGVVTGESLSRFPSADIKSGFGSE
;
A
#
# COMPACT_ATOMS: atom_id res chain seq x y z
N SER A 1 -10.26 7.63 2.04
CA SER A 1 -11.14 8.03 0.93
C SER A 1 -11.27 6.88 -0.06
N SER A 2 -12.36 6.78 -0.82
CA SER A 2 -12.62 5.65 -1.75
C SER A 2 -11.63 5.55 -2.92
N TRP A 3 -11.01 6.67 -3.30
CA TRP A 3 -10.06 6.72 -4.43
C TRP A 3 -8.66 6.16 -4.11
N ALA A 4 -8.36 5.88 -2.84
CA ALA A 4 -7.00 5.52 -2.41
C ALA A 4 -6.71 4.01 -2.51
N LEU A 5 -7.73 3.18 -2.70
CA LEU A 5 -7.62 1.73 -2.75
C LEU A 5 -8.42 1.20 -3.94
N ILE A 6 -7.87 0.21 -4.64
CA ILE A 6 -8.60 -0.52 -5.69
C ILE A 6 -9.40 -1.65 -5.05
N GLU A 7 -10.67 -1.74 -5.45
CA GLU A 7 -11.57 -2.83 -5.06
C GLU A 7 -11.26 -4.12 -5.85
N ASP A 8 -11.19 -4.04 -7.19
CA ASP A 8 -10.98 -5.20 -8.08
C ASP A 8 -9.71 -5.09 -8.96
N PRO A 9 -8.50 -5.31 -8.40
CA PRO A 9 -7.25 -5.16 -9.16
C PRO A 9 -7.11 -6.16 -10.31
N VAL A 10 -7.62 -7.39 -10.15
CA VAL A 10 -7.55 -8.45 -11.17
C VAL A 10 -8.35 -8.09 -12.41
N TYR A 11 -9.52 -7.46 -12.23
CA TYR A 11 -10.38 -7.04 -13.34
C TYR A 11 -9.66 -6.04 -14.27
N PHE A 12 -9.04 -5.01 -13.69
CA PHE A 12 -8.32 -4.00 -14.46
C PHE A 12 -7.03 -4.56 -15.09
N ALA A 13 -6.32 -5.45 -14.41
CA ALA A 13 -5.14 -6.12 -14.95
C ALA A 13 -5.47 -6.97 -16.19
N VAL A 14 -6.54 -7.77 -16.14
CA VAL A 14 -6.99 -8.58 -17.29
C VAL A 14 -7.47 -7.69 -18.43
N ARG A 15 -8.15 -6.57 -18.13
CA ARG A 15 -8.58 -5.60 -19.14
C ARG A 15 -7.39 -4.97 -19.87
N LEU A 16 -6.33 -4.61 -19.14
CA LEU A 16 -5.08 -4.13 -19.73
C LEU A 16 -4.43 -5.19 -20.61
N ALA A 17 -4.29 -6.41 -20.09
CA ALA A 17 -3.69 -7.53 -20.82
C ALA A 17 -4.38 -7.77 -22.17
N ARG A 18 -5.71 -7.75 -22.20
CA ARG A 18 -6.49 -7.88 -23.44
C ARG A 18 -6.23 -6.75 -24.43
N GLN A 19 -6.01 -5.52 -23.95
CA GLN A 19 -5.79 -4.36 -24.81
C GLN A 19 -4.41 -4.34 -25.48
N VAL A 20 -3.43 -4.96 -24.83
CA VAL A 20 -2.06 -5.12 -25.37
C VAL A 20 -1.81 -6.51 -25.97
N ASN A 21 -2.87 -7.28 -26.22
CA ASN A 21 -2.86 -8.62 -26.83
C ASN A 21 -2.07 -9.69 -26.05
N CYS A 22 -2.02 -9.60 -24.73
CA CYS A 22 -1.50 -10.67 -23.88
C CYS A 22 -2.52 -11.82 -23.74
N SER A 23 -2.03 -13.05 -23.65
CA SER A 23 -2.85 -14.23 -23.38
C SER A 23 -3.41 -14.20 -21.96
N VAL A 24 -4.71 -14.47 -21.83
CA VAL A 24 -5.40 -14.55 -20.53
C VAL A 24 -5.71 -16.03 -20.25
N PRO A 25 -5.08 -16.66 -19.23
CA PRO A 25 -5.36 -18.04 -18.86
C PRO A 25 -6.76 -18.19 -18.24
N GLU A 26 -7.26 -19.42 -18.23
CA GLU A 26 -8.58 -19.74 -17.65
C GLU A 26 -8.58 -19.63 -16.12
N ASP A 27 -7.47 -20.00 -15.45
CA ASP A 27 -7.33 -19.94 -14.00
C ASP A 27 -6.40 -18.80 -13.55
N LEU A 28 -7.00 -17.63 -13.33
CA LEU A 28 -6.31 -16.41 -12.89
C LEU A 28 -5.72 -16.51 -11.46
N LEU A 29 -6.07 -17.53 -10.67
CA LEU A 29 -5.53 -17.69 -9.32
C LEU A 29 -4.22 -18.48 -9.32
N ARG A 30 -3.99 -19.30 -10.36
CA ARG A 30 -2.82 -20.18 -10.46
C ARG A 30 -1.83 -19.71 -11.52
N ASP A 31 -2.34 -19.16 -12.61
CA ASP A 31 -1.55 -18.84 -13.81
C ASP A 31 -1.44 -17.31 -14.02
N ASN A 32 -1.55 -16.52 -12.94
CA ASN A 32 -1.40 -15.06 -13.03
C ASN A 32 0.00 -14.62 -13.48
N GLU A 33 1.01 -15.47 -13.36
CA GLU A 33 2.38 -15.20 -13.82
C GLU A 33 2.45 -14.97 -15.34
N ASP A 34 1.69 -15.73 -16.13
CA ASP A 34 1.70 -15.64 -17.60
C ASP A 34 1.28 -14.24 -18.10
N ILE A 35 0.27 -13.65 -17.45
CA ILE A 35 -0.19 -12.29 -17.76
C ILE A 35 0.90 -11.28 -17.39
N VAL A 36 1.48 -11.43 -16.19
CA VAL A 36 2.45 -10.47 -15.67
C VAL A 36 3.73 -10.49 -16.50
N ASP A 37 4.20 -11.67 -16.90
CA ASP A 37 5.38 -11.81 -17.75
C ASP A 37 5.16 -11.19 -19.13
N CYS A 38 4.00 -11.44 -19.75
CA CYS A 38 3.66 -10.75 -20.99
C CYS A 38 3.62 -9.23 -20.83
N LEU A 39 2.97 -8.71 -19.78
CA LEU A 39 2.87 -7.27 -19.53
C LEU A 39 4.24 -6.61 -19.26
N ARG A 40 5.22 -7.34 -18.72
CA ARG A 40 6.60 -6.86 -18.50
C ARG A 40 7.35 -6.62 -19.82
N ASP A 41 7.04 -7.40 -20.86
CA ASP A 41 7.68 -7.28 -22.17
C ASP A 41 7.04 -6.19 -23.06
N VAL A 42 5.83 -5.74 -22.72
CA VAL A 42 5.14 -4.68 -23.47
C VAL A 42 5.81 -3.32 -23.20
N PRO A 43 6.13 -2.54 -24.24
CA PRO A 43 6.75 -1.24 -24.04
C PRO A 43 5.81 -0.27 -23.34
N LEU A 44 6.37 0.54 -22.43
CA LEU A 44 5.61 1.45 -21.57
C LEU A 44 4.62 2.36 -22.34
N HIS A 45 4.99 2.85 -23.53
CA HIS A 45 4.12 3.72 -24.30
C HIS A 45 2.84 3.02 -24.78
N GLU A 46 2.89 1.72 -25.07
CA GLU A 46 1.71 0.93 -25.42
C GLU A 46 0.83 0.69 -24.19
N LEU A 47 1.45 0.39 -23.03
CA LEU A 47 0.72 0.24 -21.76
C LEU A 47 -0.02 1.52 -21.36
N LEU A 48 0.62 2.69 -21.53
CA LEU A 48 0.01 3.98 -21.20
C LEU A 48 -1.06 4.44 -22.20
N LYS A 49 -1.02 3.91 -23.43
CA LYS A 49 -2.03 4.19 -24.46
C LYS A 49 -3.31 3.36 -24.27
N ALA A 50 -3.26 2.32 -23.44
CA ALA A 50 -4.42 1.51 -23.12
C ALA A 50 -5.50 2.35 -22.42
N ASP A 51 -6.66 2.45 -23.05
CA ASP A 51 -7.83 3.15 -22.53
C ASP A 51 -8.59 2.28 -21.50
N ILE A 52 -8.25 2.48 -20.23
CA ILE A 52 -8.87 1.80 -19.09
C ILE A 52 -9.59 2.83 -18.23
N SER A 53 -10.86 3.03 -18.53
CA SER A 53 -11.73 3.91 -17.74
C SER A 53 -11.96 3.34 -16.35
N ALA A 54 -11.58 4.11 -15.32
CA ALA A 54 -12.00 3.87 -13.96
C ALA A 54 -13.47 4.29 -13.76
N PRO A 55 -14.21 3.64 -12.85
CA PRO A 55 -15.52 4.13 -12.40
C PRO A 55 -15.41 5.49 -11.71
N SER A 56 -16.52 6.23 -11.62
CA SER A 56 -16.55 7.54 -10.97
C SER A 56 -16.03 7.46 -9.53
N TYR A 57 -15.11 8.36 -9.18
CA TYR A 57 -14.52 8.49 -7.83
C TYR A 57 -13.65 7.30 -7.37
N LEU A 58 -13.29 6.39 -8.28
CA LEU A 58 -12.39 5.27 -8.06
C LEU A 58 -11.17 5.38 -8.99
N SER A 59 -10.10 4.64 -8.66
CA SER A 59 -8.93 4.51 -9.53
C SER A 59 -8.89 3.11 -10.14
N ALA A 60 -8.48 3.01 -11.41
CA ALA A 60 -8.23 1.73 -12.07
C ALA A 60 -6.86 1.14 -11.70
N PHE A 61 -5.86 2.00 -11.45
CA PHE A 61 -4.50 1.64 -11.07
C PHE A 61 -4.07 2.41 -9.82
N GLY A 62 -3.40 1.73 -8.88
CA GLY A 62 -3.25 2.22 -7.52
C GLY A 62 -3.04 1.09 -6.50
N PRO A 63 -3.02 1.43 -5.21
CA PRO A 63 -2.77 0.47 -4.15
C PRO A 63 -3.91 -0.55 -3.99
N SER A 64 -3.57 -1.83 -3.79
CA SER A 64 -4.51 -2.91 -3.48
C SER A 64 -4.14 -3.60 -2.16
N VAL A 65 -5.10 -4.28 -1.54
CA VAL A 65 -4.85 -5.06 -0.31
C VAL A 65 -4.14 -6.36 -0.68
N ASP A 66 -2.82 -6.39 -0.52
CA ASP A 66 -1.96 -7.53 -0.87
C ASP A 66 -1.69 -8.47 0.32
N GLY A 67 -1.99 -8.04 1.55
CA GLY A 67 -1.71 -8.77 2.79
C GLY A 67 -0.26 -8.68 3.27
N VAL A 68 0.63 -8.02 2.53
CA VAL A 68 2.04 -7.82 2.88
C VAL A 68 2.31 -6.36 3.23
N VAL A 69 2.13 -5.46 2.25
CA VAL A 69 2.31 -4.02 2.40
C VAL A 69 1.04 -3.38 2.95
N ILE A 70 -0.12 -3.78 2.42
CA ILE A 70 -1.43 -3.29 2.84
C ILE A 70 -2.23 -4.48 3.35
N ARG A 71 -2.37 -4.54 4.68
CA ARG A 71 -3.13 -5.58 5.35
C ARG A 71 -4.62 -5.23 5.43
N THR A 72 -5.47 -6.25 5.55
CA THR A 72 -6.93 -6.10 5.62
C THR A 72 -7.39 -5.36 6.89
N ASP A 73 -6.62 -5.46 7.97
CA ASP A 73 -6.83 -4.81 9.26
C ASP A 73 -6.19 -3.42 9.37
N PHE A 74 -5.66 -2.88 8.27
CA PHE A 74 -4.96 -1.58 8.29
C PHE A 74 -5.79 -0.45 8.90
N ARG A 75 -7.12 -0.41 8.68
CA ARG A 75 -7.98 0.61 9.32
C ARG A 75 -8.05 0.43 10.84
N GLU A 76 -8.12 -0.80 11.32
CA GLU A 76 -8.17 -1.09 12.76
C GLU A 76 -6.81 -0.81 13.42
N GLU A 77 -5.70 -1.20 12.76
CA GLU A 77 -4.36 -0.86 13.23
C GLU A 77 -4.13 0.66 13.24
N LEU A 78 -4.61 1.40 12.24
CA LEU A 78 -4.58 2.85 12.25
C LEU A 78 -5.41 3.41 13.41
N LEU A 79 -6.64 2.94 13.63
CA LEU A 79 -7.48 3.48 14.71
C LEU A 79 -6.88 3.19 16.10
N ILE A 80 -6.34 1.99 16.31
CA ILE A 80 -5.71 1.59 17.58
C ILE A 80 -4.38 2.34 17.80
N ASN A 81 -3.60 2.59 16.74
CA ASN A 81 -2.32 3.30 16.86
C ASN A 81 -2.46 4.83 16.88
N TYR A 82 -3.52 5.40 16.30
CA TYR A 82 -3.75 6.86 16.21
C TYR A 82 -4.69 7.42 17.29
N LEU A 83 -5.30 6.60 18.14
CA LEU A 83 -6.05 7.04 19.34
C LEU A 83 -5.28 6.76 20.64
N PRO A 84 -4.22 7.52 20.95
CA PRO A 84 -3.83 7.69 22.34
C PRO A 84 -4.73 8.79 22.94
N ASP A 85 -5.39 8.48 24.07
CA ASP A 85 -6.03 9.44 24.98
C ASP A 85 -7.50 9.82 24.72
N PHE A 86 -8.41 8.83 24.80
CA PHE A 86 -9.73 9.08 25.38
C PHE A 86 -9.84 8.40 26.75
N PRO A 87 -9.46 9.07 27.86
CA PRO A 87 -9.71 8.55 29.20
C PRO A 87 -11.20 8.66 29.49
N GLY A 88 -11.98 7.66 29.07
CA GLY A 88 -13.43 7.65 29.30
C GLY A 88 -14.22 6.49 28.71
N LEU A 89 -13.67 5.71 27.77
CA LEU A 89 -14.33 4.50 27.27
C LEU A 89 -13.85 3.26 28.01
N THR A 90 -14.10 3.24 29.32
CA THR A 90 -14.01 2.01 30.11
C THR A 90 -15.24 1.14 29.80
N GLY A 91 -15.04 -0.01 29.16
CA GLY A 91 -16.06 -1.04 29.23
C GLY A 91 -16.09 -2.09 28.12
N THR A 92 -14.98 -2.78 27.84
CA THR A 92 -15.00 -4.24 27.63
C THR A 92 -13.57 -4.78 27.48
N SER A 93 -13.22 -5.65 28.42
CA SER A 93 -12.12 -6.61 28.40
C SER A 93 -11.93 -7.29 27.04
N VAL A 94 -10.71 -7.35 26.52
CA VAL A 94 -9.86 -8.51 26.12
C VAL A 94 -8.63 -7.83 25.48
N PHE A 95 -7.42 -7.80 26.02
CA PHE A 95 -6.37 -8.81 25.86
C PHE A 95 -5.19 -8.38 26.76
N ASN A 96 -4.75 -9.30 27.60
CA ASN A 96 -3.65 -9.11 28.53
C ASN A 96 -2.31 -9.35 27.78
N TYR A 97 -1.74 -8.31 27.16
CA TYR A 97 -0.38 -8.39 26.60
C TYR A 97 0.57 -7.66 27.55
N LYS A 98 1.43 -8.42 28.24
CA LYS A 98 2.57 -7.88 28.98
C LYS A 98 3.52 -7.20 28.00
N ARG A 99 3.35 -5.90 27.79
CA ARG A 99 4.21 -5.08 26.94
C ARG A 99 5.46 -4.72 27.74
N GLY A 100 6.55 -5.43 27.44
CA GLY A 100 7.89 -5.10 27.92
C GLY A 100 8.25 -3.66 27.56
N GLU A 101 8.89 -2.99 28.50
CA GLU A 101 9.42 -1.64 28.42
C GLU A 101 10.29 -1.42 27.17
N ASN A 102 10.08 -0.27 26.51
CA ASN A 102 11.09 0.56 25.83
C ASN A 102 10.33 1.80 25.28
N LEU A 103 10.13 2.86 26.05
CA LEU A 103 11.02 4.03 26.23
C LEU A 103 11.41 4.83 24.96
N PHE A 104 10.64 4.80 23.87
CA PHE A 104 10.82 5.80 22.80
C PHE A 104 10.12 7.12 23.16
N GLY A 105 10.96 8.12 23.47
CA GLY A 105 10.60 9.42 24.02
C GLY A 105 9.73 10.30 23.11
N ARG A 106 8.62 10.77 23.68
CA ARG A 106 8.13 12.16 23.76
C ARG A 106 8.31 13.16 22.60
N ASN A 107 8.40 12.77 21.33
CA ASN A 107 8.19 13.68 20.19
C ASN A 107 7.38 12.93 19.12
N LYS A 108 6.06 13.14 19.07
CA LYS A 108 5.16 12.07 18.61
C LYS A 108 4.66 12.13 17.16
N TYR A 109 5.05 13.09 16.30
CA TYR A 109 4.71 13.01 14.88
C TYR A 109 5.76 13.71 14.00
N ASP A 110 6.46 12.91 13.18
CA ASP A 110 7.11 13.37 11.94
C ASP A 110 6.46 12.57 10.81
N LEU A 111 5.62 13.23 10.01
CA LEU A 111 4.89 12.58 8.92
C LEU A 111 5.82 12.48 7.72
N MET A 112 6.45 11.32 7.56
CA MET A 112 7.30 11.04 6.40
C MET A 112 6.50 10.34 5.30
N LEU A 113 6.36 11.03 4.17
CA LEU A 113 5.73 10.51 2.97
C LEU A 113 6.77 9.72 2.16
N GLY A 114 6.48 8.46 1.85
CA GLY A 114 7.34 7.61 1.01
C GLY A 114 8.17 6.55 1.74
N VAL A 115 7.98 6.34 3.04
CA VAL A 115 8.63 5.25 3.80
C VAL A 115 7.68 4.07 4.02
N VAL A 116 8.20 2.85 3.89
CA VAL A 116 7.47 1.60 4.19
C VAL A 116 7.61 1.27 5.68
N THR A 117 6.66 0.53 6.26
CA THR A 117 6.66 0.13 7.68
C THR A 117 7.90 -0.64 8.16
N GLY A 118 8.73 -1.15 7.23
CA GLY A 118 10.02 -1.79 7.51
C GLY A 118 11.25 -0.87 7.40
N GLU A 119 11.09 0.36 6.88
CA GLU A 119 12.18 1.33 6.77
C GLU A 119 12.20 2.22 8.01
N SER A 120 13.13 1.93 8.91
CA SER A 120 13.17 2.60 10.22
C SER A 120 13.79 4.00 10.14
N LEU A 121 13.14 4.94 10.84
CA LEU A 121 13.51 6.34 11.19
C LEU A 121 14.98 6.58 11.62
N SER A 122 15.78 5.53 11.81
CA SER A 122 17.09 5.60 12.48
C SER A 122 18.28 5.34 11.55
N ARG A 123 18.07 5.23 10.23
CA ARG A 123 19.13 4.83 9.28
C ARG A 123 19.44 5.90 8.23
N PHE A 124 19.42 7.17 8.63
CA PHE A 124 19.83 8.27 7.77
C PHE A 124 21.34 8.54 7.90
N PRO A 125 22.09 8.51 6.79
CA PRO A 125 23.40 9.14 6.71
C PRO A 125 23.33 10.60 7.15
N SER A 126 24.36 11.09 7.83
CA SER A 126 24.45 12.49 8.28
C SER A 126 24.44 13.51 7.14
N ALA A 127 24.70 13.06 5.90
CA ALA A 127 24.56 13.86 4.69
C ALA A 127 23.09 14.17 4.35
N ASP A 128 22.20 13.18 4.49
CA ASP A 128 20.78 13.29 4.12
C ASP A 128 20.01 14.17 5.12
N ILE A 129 20.41 14.10 6.40
CA ILE A 129 19.86 14.97 7.46
C ILE A 129 20.17 16.45 7.19
N LYS A 130 21.31 16.74 6.57
CA LYS A 130 21.77 18.12 6.32
C LYS A 130 21.33 18.67 4.98
N SER A 131 21.20 17.82 3.96
CA SER A 131 21.01 18.25 2.58
C SER A 131 19.59 18.02 2.07
N GLY A 132 18.79 17.22 2.79
CA GLY A 132 17.47 16.79 2.33
C GLY A 132 17.58 15.65 1.30
N PHE A 133 16.52 14.85 1.19
CA PHE A 133 16.45 13.80 0.18
C PHE A 133 16.37 14.40 -1.23
N GLY A 134 17.25 13.95 -2.13
CA GLY A 134 17.22 14.32 -3.54
C GLY A 134 17.95 15.62 -3.90
N SER A 135 18.87 16.11 -3.06
CA SER A 135 19.79 17.18 -3.45
C SER A 135 20.92 16.62 -4.34
N GLU A 136 20.61 16.42 -5.61
CA GLU A 136 21.58 16.56 -6.72
C GLU A 136 21.19 17.76 -7.58
#